data_AF-A0A3M2BL08-F1
#
_entry.id   AF-A0A3M2BL08-F1
#
_cell.length_a   1.000
_cell.length_b   1.000
_cell.length_c   1.000
_cell.angle_alpha   90.00
_cell.angle_beta   90.00
_cell.angle_gamma   90.00
#
_symmetry.space_group_name_H-M   'P 1'
#
loop_
_entity.id
_entity.type
_entity.pdbx_description
1 polymer ?
#
loop_
_entity_poly.entity_id
_entity_poly.type
_entity_poly.pdbx_seq_one_letter_code
_entity_poly.pdbx_strand_id
1 'polypeptide(L)'
;MKPTSPYAKTPISGRFMGYYVHRSIPEADDDYIINMNDPRFEHRPDLLSYQLYGKPDYWWVFGVLNHWEDPVYDLKVGMTLRAPSRARILNQ
;
A
#
# COMPACT_ATOMS: atom_id res chain seq x y z
N MET A 1 11.58 5.58 12.36
CA MET A 1 10.27 5.06 11.91
C MET A 1 10.51 3.85 11.00
N LYS A 2 9.59 2.88 10.89
CA LYS A 2 9.79 1.72 10.02
C LYS A 2 9.80 2.16 8.53
N PRO A 3 10.73 1.70 7.69
CA PRO A 3 10.78 2.05 6.26
C PRO A 3 9.50 1.67 5.49
N THR A 4 8.80 0.64 5.95
CA THR A 4 7.55 0.16 5.36
C THR A 4 6.35 1.08 5.61
N SER A 5 6.45 2.04 6.52
CA SER A 5 5.31 2.84 6.96
C SER A 5 4.99 3.99 6.00
N PRO A 6 3.70 4.37 5.84
CA PRO A 6 3.34 5.52 5.01
C PRO A 6 3.97 6.84 5.50
N TYR A 7 4.27 6.98 6.80
CA TYR A 7 4.93 8.18 7.35
C TYR A 7 6.45 8.03 7.49
N ALA A 8 7.08 7.05 6.82
CA ALA A 8 8.53 6.83 6.94
C ALA A 8 9.38 8.08 6.60
N LYS A 9 8.87 8.96 5.74
CA LYS A 9 9.51 10.25 5.36
C LYS A 9 9.04 11.44 6.19
N THR A 10 8.06 11.26 7.06
CA THR A 10 7.52 12.34 7.88
C THR A 10 8.53 12.69 8.99
N PRO A 11 8.94 13.96 9.13
CA PRO A 11 9.90 14.37 10.13
C PRO A 11 9.32 14.18 11.54
N ILE A 12 10.18 13.80 12.49
CA ILE A 12 9.83 13.67 13.90
C ILE A 12 10.64 14.70 14.69
N SER A 13 9.97 15.51 15.50
CA SER A 13 10.60 16.47 16.40
C SER A 13 10.31 16.07 17.85
N GLY A 14 11.31 15.50 18.52
CA GLY A 14 11.15 14.95 19.86
C GLY A 14 10.10 13.83 19.89
N ARG A 15 8.95 14.09 20.53
CA ARG A 15 7.83 13.14 20.67
C ARG A 15 6.68 13.39 19.68
N PHE A 16 6.81 14.41 18.84
CA PHE A 16 5.73 14.84 17.94
C PHE A 16 6.06 14.47 16.50
N MET A 17 5.04 13.99 15.79
CA MET A 17 5.09 13.83 14.34
C MET A 17 4.90 15.21 13.69
N GLY A 18 5.78 15.56 12.76
CA GLY A 18 5.65 16.78 11.97
C GLY A 18 4.59 16.68 10.88
N TYR A 19 4.60 17.63 9.95
CA TYR A 19 3.71 17.62 8.80
C TYR A 19 3.92 16.38 7.93
N TYR A 20 2.82 15.72 7.57
CA TYR A 20 2.83 14.53 6.73
C TYR A 20 3.55 14.78 5.40
N VAL A 21 4.48 13.88 5.08
CA VAL A 21 5.18 13.88 3.79
C VAL A 21 4.65 12.70 2.97
N HIS A 22 3.87 13.02 1.93
CA HIS A 22 3.28 12.00 1.08
C HIS A 22 4.34 11.18 0.33
N ARG A 23 4.11 9.86 0.26
CA ARG A 23 4.97 8.91 -0.47
C ARG A 23 4.28 8.52 -1.77
N SER A 24 4.69 9.16 -2.86
CA SER A 24 4.19 8.84 -4.19
C SER A 24 4.74 7.50 -4.69
N ILE A 25 3.88 6.74 -5.37
CA ILE A 25 4.22 5.51 -6.09
C ILE A 25 3.65 5.69 -7.50
N PRO A 26 4.47 6.07 -8.50
CA PRO A 26 3.97 6.20 -9.85
C PRO A 26 3.62 4.83 -10.42
N GLU A 27 2.69 4.81 -11.38
CA GLU A 27 2.44 3.63 -12.19
C GLU A 27 3.70 3.18 -12.95
N ALA A 28 3.88 1.87 -13.09
CA ALA A 28 4.93 1.29 -13.92
C ALA A 28 4.44 0.04 -14.66
N ASP A 29 5.08 -0.27 -15.79
CA ASP A 29 4.67 -1.35 -16.68
C ASP A 29 4.74 -2.74 -16.04
N ASP A 30 5.54 -2.91 -14.98
CA ASP A 30 5.70 -4.16 -14.23
C ASP A 30 4.73 -4.32 -13.05
N ASP A 31 3.77 -3.41 -12.90
CA ASP A 31 2.74 -3.50 -11.87
C ASP A 31 1.78 -4.66 -12.14
N TYR A 32 1.34 -5.30 -11.06
CA TYR A 32 0.32 -6.34 -11.13
C TYR A 32 -1.06 -5.71 -11.33
N ILE A 33 -1.84 -6.28 -12.24
CA ILE A 33 -3.28 -6.04 -12.34
C ILE A 33 -3.99 -7.21 -11.68
N ILE A 34 -4.71 -6.92 -10.59
CA ILE A 34 -5.33 -7.92 -9.72
C ILE A 34 -6.84 -7.80 -9.83
N ASN A 35 -7.49 -8.88 -10.27
CA ASN A 35 -8.94 -9.04 -10.15
C ASN A 35 -9.26 -9.60 -8.77
N MET A 36 -9.89 -8.80 -7.93
CA MET A 36 -10.17 -9.14 -6.54
C MET A 36 -11.38 -10.06 -6.44
N ASN A 37 -11.15 -11.38 -6.50
CA ASN A 37 -12.22 -12.38 -6.45
C ASN A 37 -12.31 -13.13 -5.11
N ASP A 38 -11.29 -13.00 -4.26
CA ASP A 38 -11.19 -13.76 -3.01
C ASP A 38 -11.67 -12.91 -1.82
N PRO A 39 -12.79 -13.29 -1.16
CA PRO A 39 -13.35 -12.52 -0.05
C PRO A 39 -12.45 -12.44 1.18
N ARG A 40 -11.39 -13.28 1.28
CA ARG A 40 -10.43 -13.21 2.38
C ARG A 40 -9.63 -11.90 2.39
N PHE A 41 -9.54 -11.20 1.26
CA PHE A 41 -8.83 -9.93 1.16
C PHE A 41 -9.73 -8.70 1.30
N GLU A 42 -11.06 -8.87 1.31
CA GLU A 42 -11.99 -7.76 1.49
C GLU A 42 -11.76 -7.08 2.84
N HIS A 43 -11.61 -5.76 2.81
CA HIS A 43 -11.24 -4.95 3.97
C HIS A 43 -9.95 -5.38 4.69
N ARG A 44 -9.11 -6.19 4.04
CA ARG A 44 -7.88 -6.79 4.58
C ARG A 44 -6.69 -6.59 3.64
N PRO A 45 -6.33 -5.33 3.34
CA PRO A 45 -5.20 -5.04 2.44
C PRO A 45 -3.86 -5.50 3.02
N ASP A 46 -3.78 -5.70 4.34
CA ASP A 46 -2.62 -6.30 5.02
C ASP A 46 -2.39 -7.76 4.58
N LEU A 47 -3.45 -8.55 4.40
CA LEU A 47 -3.35 -9.94 3.91
C LEU A 47 -2.91 -9.98 2.46
N LEU A 48 -3.43 -9.08 1.62
CA LEU A 48 -3.01 -8.96 0.22
C LEU A 48 -1.53 -8.52 0.14
N SER A 49 -1.14 -7.55 0.95
CA SER A 49 0.26 -7.10 1.06
C SER A 49 1.19 -8.23 1.48
N TYR A 50 0.78 -9.04 2.45
CA TYR A 50 1.56 -10.20 2.87
C TYR A 50 1.72 -11.22 1.74
N GLN A 51 0.64 -11.51 1.01
CA GLN A 51 0.69 -12.43 -0.13
C GLN A 51 1.63 -11.95 -1.25
N LEU A 52 1.61 -10.66 -1.60
CA LEU A 52 2.42 -10.12 -2.70
C LEU A 52 3.86 -9.84 -2.29
N TYR A 53 4.08 -9.33 -1.08
CA TYR A 53 5.36 -8.77 -0.66
C TYR A 53 6.05 -9.56 0.45
N GLY A 54 5.34 -10.49 1.11
CA GLY A 54 5.82 -11.19 2.30
C GLY A 54 5.81 -10.32 3.56
N LYS A 55 5.22 -9.11 3.50
CA LYS A 55 5.09 -8.19 4.63
C LYS A 55 3.71 -7.53 4.62
N PRO A 56 2.99 -7.49 5.76
CA PRO A 56 1.67 -6.87 5.82
C PRO A 56 1.74 -5.33 5.82
N ASP A 57 2.89 -4.75 6.20
CA ASP A 57 3.05 -3.31 6.41
C ASP A 57 2.94 -2.44 5.14
N TYR A 58 2.98 -3.02 3.94
CA TYR A 58 2.91 -2.28 2.68
C TYR A 58 1.49 -2.08 2.15
N TRP A 59 0.45 -2.43 2.90
CA TRP A 59 -0.95 -2.32 2.47
C TRP A 59 -1.33 -0.94 1.90
N TRP A 60 -0.75 0.14 2.41
CA TRP A 60 -1.05 1.53 2.01
C TRP A 60 -0.68 1.82 0.55
N VAL A 61 0.22 1.04 -0.06
CA VAL A 61 0.66 1.25 -1.45
C VAL A 61 -0.50 1.07 -2.44
N PHE A 62 -1.45 0.19 -2.12
CA PHE A 62 -2.64 -0.01 -2.95
C PHE A 62 -3.49 1.26 -2.99
N GLY A 63 -3.66 1.92 -1.85
CA GLY A 63 -4.39 3.18 -1.80
C GLY A 63 -3.73 4.30 -2.58
N VAL A 64 -2.41 4.42 -2.47
CA VAL A 64 -1.65 5.44 -3.23
C VAL A 64 -1.76 5.22 -4.73
N LEU A 65 -1.59 3.97 -5.18
CA LEU A 65 -1.55 3.66 -6.62
C LEU A 65 -2.93 3.68 -7.28
N ASN A 66 -4.00 3.37 -6.52
CA ASN A 66 -5.38 3.35 -7.04
C ASN A 66 -6.17 4.60 -6.63
N HIS A 67 -5.52 5.60 -6.02
CA HIS A 67 -6.14 6.84 -5.55
C HIS A 67 -7.34 6.63 -4.61
N TRP A 68 -7.23 5.65 -3.70
CA TRP A 68 -8.26 5.37 -2.70
C TRP A 68 -8.17 6.34 -1.53
N GLU A 69 -9.33 6.72 -1.01
CA GLU A 69 -9.43 7.56 0.18
C GLU A 69 -9.26 6.72 1.44
N ASP A 70 -9.89 5.55 1.47
CA ASP A 70 -9.80 4.59 2.57
C ASP A 70 -9.30 3.24 2.04
N PRO A 71 -7.98 2.98 2.03
CA PRO A 71 -7.45 1.77 1.42
C PRO A 71 -7.84 0.47 2.15
N VAL A 72 -8.39 0.58 3.35
CA VAL A 72 -8.96 -0.57 4.07
C VAL A 72 -10.34 -0.84 3.50
N TYR A 73 -11.27 0.10 3.59
CA TYR A 73 -12.65 -0.13 3.18
C TYR A 73 -12.89 -0.09 1.67
N ASP A 74 -12.00 0.53 0.91
CA ASP A 74 -12.08 0.58 -0.55
C ASP A 74 -11.60 -0.72 -1.20
N LEU A 75 -10.93 -1.63 -0.48
CA LEU A 75 -10.58 -2.94 -0.99
C LEU A 75 -11.76 -3.93 -0.86
N LYS A 76 -12.47 -4.18 -1.98
CA LYS A 76 -13.65 -5.05 -2.03
C LYS A 76 -13.56 -6.11 -3.13
N VAL A 77 -14.32 -7.19 -2.96
CA VAL A 77 -14.47 -8.20 -4.01
C VAL A 77 -15.17 -7.61 -5.24
N GLY A 78 -14.77 -8.07 -6.42
CA GLY A 78 -15.36 -7.70 -7.71
C GLY A 78 -14.67 -6.51 -8.40
N MET A 79 -13.67 -5.88 -7.78
CA MET A 79 -12.90 -4.81 -8.42
C MET A 79 -11.61 -5.32 -9.06
N THR A 80 -11.10 -4.53 -10.00
CA THR A 80 -9.74 -4.65 -10.50
C THR A 80 -8.90 -3.54 -9.88
N LEU A 81 -7.77 -3.90 -9.27
CA LEU A 81 -6.81 -2.94 -8.73
C LEU A 81 -5.41 -3.13 -9.32
N ARG A 82 -4.60 -2.09 -9.24
CA ARG A 82 -3.18 -2.12 -9.55
C ARG A 82 -2.36 -2.28 -8.28
N ALA A 83 -1.34 -3.12 -8.31
CA ALA A 83 -0.41 -3.31 -7.21
C ALA A 83 1.03 -3.21 -7.71
N PRO A 84 1.91 -2.45 -7.04
CA PRO A 84 3.27 -2.29 -7.48
C PRO A 84 4.05 -3.61 -7.42
N SER A 85 5.03 -3.78 -8.31
CA SER A 85 5.85 -4.99 -8.33
C SER A 85 6.65 -5.16 -7.02
N ARG A 86 6.93 -6.42 -6.64
CA ARG A 86 7.67 -6.70 -5.40
C ARG A 86 9.05 -6.04 -5.39
N ALA A 87 9.73 -6.00 -6.53
CA ALA A 87 11.05 -5.38 -6.64
C ALA A 87 11.01 -3.88 -6.34
N ARG A 88 9.97 -3.18 -6.79
CA ARG A 88 9.81 -1.73 -6.55
C ARG A 88 9.53 -1.40 -5.08
N ILE A 89 8.78 -2.27 -4.39
CA ILE A 89 8.37 -2.04 -3.00
C ILE A 89 9.44 -2.42 -1.98
N LEU A 90 10.23 -3.46 -2.24
CA LEU A 90 11.29 -3.86 -1.30
C LEU A 90 12.49 -2.90 -1.28
N ASN A 91 12.63 -2.06 -2.32
CA ASN A 91 13.70 -1.08 -2.46
C ASN A 91 13.30 0.35 -2.01
N GLN A 92 12.13 0.50 -1.39
CA GLN A 92 11.54 1.79 -0.95
C GLN A 92 11.81 2.15 0.51
#